data_AF-A0A1V5YTH1-F1
#
_entry.id   AF-A0A1V5YTH1-F1
#
_cell.length_a   1.000
_cell.length_b   1.000
_cell.length_c   1.000
_cell.angle_alpha   90.00
_cell.angle_beta   90.00
_cell.angle_gamma   90.00
#
_symmetry.space_group_name_H-M   'P 1'
#
loop_
_entity.id
_entity.type
_entity.pdbx_description
1 polymer ?
#
loop_
_entity_poly.entity_id
_entity_poly.type
_entity_poly.pdbx_seq_one_letter_code
_entity_poly.pdbx_strand_id
1 'polypeptide(L)'
;MQKVPNTLGLIELRDIPLREIIPYIHWSYLFMAWRIPGKYEGITKAALSPEEERNWLKNLPAENKAKAEEALKLYKDAWDMLKELENQQALQINANVGFYQAYTEGDDIIIDSGNEKIYIPTLRQQKASPEGYCYALADFINLAGDYIGVFANTVLGVEAFAKKYENEGGDVYKDLLVRMLADRLAEGTAEWLHYKIRTQYWGYAPDEPEDINEMFKVHYQGIRPAVGYPSLPDQSVIFDLDPLIQFNEMGIRLTEHGAMSPNASVCGLIFSHPQSKYFVVGKIDEEQLLDYARRRNKSPEEMRKWLSANL
;
A
#
# COMPACT_ATOMS: atom_id res chain seq x y z
N MET A 1 -2.73 -27.06 3.24
CA MET A 1 -3.37 -26.46 4.42
C MET A 1 -2.64 -25.13 4.64
N GLN A 2 -3.36 -24.01 4.63
CA GLN A 2 -2.73 -22.69 4.78
C GLN A 2 -2.09 -22.59 6.19
N LYS A 3 -0.99 -21.85 6.31
CA LYS A 3 -0.28 -21.72 7.58
C LYS A 3 -1.08 -20.82 8.53
N VAL A 4 -1.27 -21.28 9.76
CA VAL A 4 -1.82 -20.46 10.85
C VAL A 4 -0.86 -19.29 11.14
N PRO A 5 -1.35 -18.03 11.22
CA PRO A 5 -0.54 -16.90 11.65
C PRO A 5 0.14 -17.16 13.00
N ASN A 6 1.39 -16.71 13.16
CA ASN A 6 2.12 -16.88 14.42
C ASN A 6 1.48 -16.08 15.57
N THR A 7 0.84 -14.94 15.23
CA THR A 7 0.09 -14.11 16.17
C THR A 7 -1.29 -13.84 15.59
N LEU A 8 -2.36 -14.13 16.36
CA LEU A 8 -3.74 -13.79 16.00
C LEU A 8 -4.18 -12.49 16.68
N GLY A 9 -5.19 -11.83 16.10
CA GLY A 9 -5.71 -10.56 16.57
C GLY A 9 -4.88 -9.37 16.09
N LEU A 10 -5.18 -8.20 16.66
CA LEU A 10 -4.57 -6.92 16.31
C LEU A 10 -3.16 -6.79 16.91
N ILE A 11 -2.21 -6.38 16.07
CA ILE A 11 -0.84 -6.02 16.42
C ILE A 11 -0.66 -4.55 16.08
N GLU A 12 -0.28 -3.77 17.08
CA GLU A 12 -0.06 -2.33 16.96
C GLU A 12 1.43 -2.02 16.95
N LEU A 13 1.87 -1.33 15.90
CA LEU A 13 3.22 -0.85 15.74
C LEU A 13 3.18 0.68 15.76
N ARG A 14 3.88 1.28 16.72
CA ARG A 14 3.95 2.73 16.92
C ARG A 14 5.40 3.19 16.77
N ASP A 15 5.57 4.40 16.24
CA ASP A 15 6.87 5.07 16.14
C ASP A 15 7.94 4.22 15.42
N ILE A 16 7.55 3.60 14.29
CA ILE A 16 8.46 2.80 13.47
C ILE A 16 9.62 3.69 13.01
N PRO A 17 10.88 3.32 13.26
CA PRO A 17 12.02 4.18 12.93
C PRO A 17 12.10 4.46 11.43
N LEU A 18 12.26 5.74 11.06
CA LEU A 18 12.33 6.16 9.65
C LEU A 18 13.38 5.37 8.85
N ARG A 19 14.55 5.13 9.46
CA ARG A 19 15.64 4.35 8.88
C ARG A 19 15.27 2.93 8.46
N GLU A 20 14.27 2.30 9.08
CA GLU A 20 13.79 0.96 8.73
C GLU A 20 12.98 1.00 7.42
N ILE A 21 12.35 2.14 7.14
CA ILE A 21 11.44 2.33 5.99
C ILE A 21 12.19 2.81 4.75
N ILE A 22 13.23 3.63 4.92
CA ILE A 22 14.01 4.21 3.81
C ILE A 22 14.46 3.16 2.77
N PRO A 23 14.97 1.96 3.14
CA PRO A 23 15.36 0.94 2.16
C PRO A 23 14.20 0.47 1.27
N TYR A 24 12.97 0.56 1.75
CA TYR A 24 11.75 0.09 1.06
C TYR A 24 11.12 1.16 0.16
N ILE A 25 11.70 2.36 0.08
CA ILE A 25 11.21 3.42 -0.82
C ILE A 25 11.50 3.04 -2.28
N HIS A 26 10.44 2.87 -3.05
CA HIS A 26 10.54 2.70 -4.50
C HIS A 26 10.66 4.06 -5.22
N TRP A 27 11.90 4.53 -5.39
CA TRP A 27 12.22 5.87 -5.90
C TRP A 27 11.65 6.23 -7.28
N SER A 28 11.41 5.24 -8.17
CA SER A 28 10.80 5.51 -9.49
C SER A 28 9.47 6.26 -9.41
N TYR A 29 8.68 6.04 -8.36
CA TYR A 29 7.41 6.71 -8.17
C TYR A 29 7.57 8.15 -7.69
N LEU A 30 8.64 8.47 -6.97
CA LEU A 30 8.98 9.87 -6.67
C LEU A 30 9.29 10.60 -7.98
N PHE A 31 10.11 10.01 -8.84
CA PHE A 31 10.44 10.58 -10.14
C PHE A 31 9.21 10.73 -11.05
N MET A 32 8.30 9.75 -11.02
CA MET A 32 7.03 9.82 -11.75
C MET A 32 6.16 10.98 -11.25
N ALA A 33 6.01 11.13 -9.92
CA ALA A 33 5.26 12.23 -9.31
C ALA A 33 5.88 13.60 -9.65
N TRP A 34 7.21 13.64 -9.78
CA TRP A 34 7.97 14.83 -10.20
C TRP A 34 8.07 15.03 -11.72
N ARG A 35 7.30 14.25 -12.51
CA ARG A 35 7.24 14.32 -14.00
C ARG A 35 8.57 14.10 -14.72
N ILE A 36 9.49 13.37 -14.09
CA ILE A 36 10.76 12.93 -14.67
C ILE A 36 10.81 11.40 -14.76
N PRO A 37 9.90 10.75 -15.51
CA PRO A 37 9.76 9.30 -15.50
C PRO A 37 11.04 8.61 -15.99
N GLY A 38 11.47 7.60 -15.25
CA GLY A 38 12.65 6.79 -15.56
C GLY A 38 12.93 5.79 -14.45
N LYS A 39 13.63 4.70 -14.78
CA LYS A 39 14.11 3.73 -13.79
C LYS A 39 15.37 4.20 -13.06
N TYR A 40 16.19 5.02 -13.73
CA TYR A 40 17.46 5.55 -13.21
C TYR A 40 18.28 4.52 -12.43
N GLU A 41 18.47 3.33 -13.02
CA GLU A 41 19.22 2.24 -12.38
C GLU A 41 20.62 2.72 -11.99
N GLY A 42 21.02 2.45 -10.75
CA GLY A 42 22.31 2.90 -10.21
C GLY A 42 22.31 4.31 -9.60
N ILE A 43 21.19 5.04 -9.59
CA ILE A 43 21.10 6.39 -9.00
C ILE A 43 21.53 6.44 -7.53
N THR A 44 21.24 5.39 -6.75
CA THR A 44 21.65 5.24 -5.35
C THR A 44 23.18 5.27 -5.23
N LYS A 45 23.89 4.57 -6.12
CA LYS A 45 25.35 4.56 -6.19
C LYS A 45 25.89 5.89 -6.70
N ALA A 46 25.27 6.45 -7.72
CA ALA A 46 25.64 7.73 -8.30
C ALA A 46 25.61 8.87 -7.27
N ALA A 47 24.70 8.80 -6.30
CA ALA A 47 24.59 9.80 -5.24
C ALA A 47 25.69 9.75 -4.16
N LEU A 48 26.51 8.68 -4.12
CA LEU A 48 27.52 8.49 -3.06
C LEU A 48 28.72 9.44 -3.20
N SER A 49 29.12 9.80 -4.42
CA SER A 49 30.26 10.69 -4.63
C SER A 49 30.22 11.38 -6.00
N PRO A 50 30.93 12.51 -6.18
CA PRO A 50 31.08 13.14 -7.49
C PRO A 50 31.72 12.23 -8.55
N GLU A 51 32.49 11.22 -8.14
CA GLU A 51 33.08 10.25 -9.06
C GLU A 51 32.06 9.25 -9.58
N GLU A 52 31.25 8.67 -8.69
CA GLU A 52 30.18 7.76 -9.06
C GLU A 52 29.13 8.46 -9.93
N GLU A 53 28.79 9.71 -9.63
CA GLU A 53 27.93 10.56 -10.45
C GLU A 53 28.47 10.71 -11.88
N ARG A 54 29.74 11.11 -12.03
CA ARG A 54 30.37 11.25 -13.36
C ARG A 54 30.37 9.94 -14.13
N ASN A 55 30.68 8.83 -13.46
CA ASN A 55 30.71 7.50 -14.07
C ASN A 55 29.32 7.07 -14.54
N TRP A 56 28.30 7.27 -13.70
CA TRP A 56 26.92 6.96 -14.02
C TRP A 56 26.40 7.79 -15.21
N LEU A 57 26.56 9.11 -15.17
CA LEU A 57 26.12 10.01 -16.26
C LEU A 57 26.86 9.74 -17.57
N LYS A 58 28.13 9.31 -17.53
CA LYS A 58 28.91 8.96 -18.73
C LYS A 58 28.32 7.75 -19.46
N ASN A 59 27.79 6.79 -18.71
CA ASN A 59 27.27 5.53 -19.25
C ASN A 59 25.81 5.62 -19.73
N LEU A 60 25.14 6.76 -19.53
CA LEU A 60 23.77 6.98 -19.99
C LEU A 60 23.73 7.48 -21.44
N PRO A 61 22.68 7.09 -22.21
CA PRO A 61 22.39 7.68 -23.53
C PRO A 61 22.27 9.21 -23.43
N ALA A 62 22.77 9.92 -24.43
CA ALA A 62 22.86 11.39 -24.42
C ALA A 62 21.50 12.07 -24.20
N GLU A 63 20.45 11.51 -24.80
CA GLU A 63 19.06 11.96 -24.70
C GLU A 63 18.47 11.83 -23.28
N ASN A 64 19.05 11.00 -22.42
CA ASN A 64 18.58 10.76 -21.05
C ASN A 64 19.37 11.53 -19.99
N LYS A 65 20.52 12.12 -20.34
CA LYS A 65 21.44 12.75 -19.37
C LYS A 65 20.79 13.89 -18.59
N ALA A 66 20.12 14.82 -19.27
CA ALA A 66 19.48 15.95 -18.62
C ALA A 66 18.44 15.52 -17.57
N LYS A 67 17.60 14.53 -17.92
CA LYS A 67 16.61 13.96 -16.98
C LYS A 67 17.28 13.22 -15.82
N ALA A 68 18.38 12.52 -16.09
CA ALA A 68 19.13 11.80 -15.07
C ALA A 68 19.83 12.73 -14.08
N GLU A 69 20.36 13.87 -14.54
CA GLU A 69 20.92 14.92 -13.69
C GLU A 69 19.84 15.52 -12.77
N GLU A 70 18.67 15.83 -13.33
CA GLU A 70 17.53 16.33 -12.55
C GLU A 70 17.04 15.30 -11.52
N ALA A 71 16.92 14.02 -11.93
CA ALA A 71 16.55 12.93 -11.02
C ALA A 71 17.59 12.74 -9.90
N LEU A 72 18.89 12.82 -10.22
CA LEU A 72 19.95 12.71 -9.22
C LEU A 72 19.92 13.88 -8.23
N LYS A 73 19.65 15.10 -8.71
CA LYS A 73 19.46 16.26 -7.84
C LYS A 73 18.26 16.06 -6.91
N LEU A 74 17.10 15.70 -7.46
CA LEU A 74 15.90 15.42 -6.65
C LEU A 74 16.16 14.32 -5.62
N TYR A 75 16.88 13.27 -6.01
CA TYR A 75 17.25 12.16 -5.11
C TYR A 75 18.13 12.63 -3.94
N LYS A 76 19.13 13.49 -4.20
CA LYS A 76 19.98 14.07 -3.16
C LYS A 76 19.18 14.99 -2.24
N ASP A 77 18.35 15.87 -2.79
CA ASP A 77 17.48 16.77 -2.03
C ASP A 77 16.50 15.97 -1.15
N ALA A 78 15.95 14.87 -1.68
CA ALA A 78 15.09 13.97 -0.94
C ALA A 78 15.81 13.30 0.25
N TRP A 79 17.07 12.88 0.06
CA TRP A 79 17.87 12.32 1.15
C TRP A 79 18.18 13.34 2.24
N ASP A 80 18.49 14.58 1.86
CA ASP A 80 18.74 15.64 2.83
C ASP A 80 17.47 16.00 3.60
N MET A 81 16.31 16.00 2.93
CA MET A 81 15.00 16.11 3.59
C MET A 81 14.74 14.95 4.55
N LEU A 82 15.00 13.70 4.17
CA LEU A 82 14.84 12.52 5.05
C LEU A 82 15.72 12.62 6.30
N LYS A 83 16.98 13.05 6.15
CA LYS A 83 17.88 13.30 7.29
C LYS A 83 17.33 14.40 8.20
N GLU A 84 16.80 15.47 7.61
CA GLU A 84 16.20 16.56 8.39
C GLU A 84 14.99 16.08 9.20
N LEU A 85 14.10 15.30 8.56
CA LEU A 85 12.93 14.69 9.20
C LEU A 85 13.33 13.75 10.35
N GLU A 86 14.37 12.93 10.16
CA GLU A 86 14.89 12.02 11.19
C GLU A 86 15.49 12.79 12.37
N ASN A 87 16.38 13.75 12.09
CA ASN A 87 17.07 14.54 13.12
C ASN A 87 16.11 15.36 13.98
N GLN A 88 15.03 15.86 13.38
CA GLN A 88 14.00 16.63 14.08
C GLN A 88 12.92 15.74 14.71
N GLN A 89 12.97 14.42 14.49
CA GLN A 89 11.91 13.48 14.87
C GLN A 89 10.52 13.99 14.45
N ALA A 90 10.45 14.52 13.23
CA ALA A 90 9.31 15.30 12.77
C ALA A 90 8.11 14.44 12.35
N LEU A 91 8.36 13.17 12.04
CA LEU A 91 7.36 12.23 11.56
C LEU A 91 7.17 11.09 12.55
N GLN A 92 5.94 10.61 12.62
CA GLN A 92 5.58 9.40 13.33
C GLN A 92 4.99 8.41 12.32
N ILE A 93 5.61 7.23 12.21
CA ILE A 93 5.17 6.16 11.31
C ILE A 93 4.50 5.08 12.14
N ASN A 94 3.22 4.85 11.90
CA ASN A 94 2.42 3.86 12.63
C ASN A 94 1.89 2.81 11.66
N ALA A 95 1.75 1.58 12.14
CA ALA A 95 1.08 0.51 11.40
C ALA A 95 0.27 -0.38 12.35
N ASN A 96 -0.87 -0.84 11.86
CA ASN A 96 -1.68 -1.86 12.51
C ASN A 96 -1.83 -3.05 11.55
N VAL A 97 -1.70 -4.27 12.06
CA VAL A 97 -1.99 -5.49 11.32
C VAL A 97 -2.83 -6.42 12.19
N GLY A 98 -3.90 -6.96 11.63
CA GLY A 98 -4.75 -7.94 12.30
C GLY A 98 -4.79 -9.24 11.53
N PHE A 99 -4.74 -10.38 12.23
CA PHE A 99 -4.94 -11.70 11.63
C PHE A 99 -6.12 -12.42 12.26
N TYR A 100 -7.03 -12.88 11.42
CA TYR A 100 -8.31 -13.39 11.84
C TYR A 100 -8.65 -14.68 11.09
N GLN A 101 -9.48 -15.52 11.72
CA GLN A 101 -10.06 -16.64 11.01
C GLN A 101 -11.01 -16.09 9.94
N ALA A 102 -10.99 -16.70 8.77
CA ALA A 102 -11.87 -16.31 7.68
C ALA A 102 -12.29 -17.52 6.85
N TYR A 103 -13.43 -17.40 6.21
CA TYR A 103 -13.90 -18.38 5.23
C TYR A 103 -14.73 -17.64 4.19
N THR A 104 -15.18 -18.37 3.16
CA THR A 104 -15.93 -17.77 2.05
C THR A 104 -17.31 -18.39 1.90
N GLU A 105 -18.29 -17.55 1.54
CA GLU A 105 -19.61 -17.96 1.11
C GLU A 105 -19.90 -17.26 -0.23
N GLY A 106 -19.77 -18.00 -1.33
CA GLY A 106 -19.83 -17.41 -2.67
C GLY A 106 -18.66 -16.43 -2.90
N ASP A 107 -18.99 -15.18 -3.24
CA ASP A 107 -18.00 -14.11 -3.50
C ASP A 107 -17.70 -13.26 -2.27
N ASP A 108 -18.16 -13.67 -1.09
CA ASP A 108 -17.96 -12.95 0.17
C ASP A 108 -16.87 -13.60 1.00
N ILE A 109 -16.00 -12.75 1.58
CA ILE A 109 -15.06 -13.16 2.62
C ILE A 109 -15.69 -12.81 3.97
N ILE A 110 -15.88 -13.81 4.82
CA ILE A 110 -16.38 -13.65 6.19
C ILE A 110 -15.18 -13.71 7.13
N ILE A 111 -14.94 -12.62 7.84
CA ILE A 111 -13.87 -12.48 8.82
C ILE A 111 -14.47 -12.62 10.22
N ASP A 112 -13.99 -13.58 10.99
CA ASP A 112 -14.39 -13.80 12.37
C ASP A 112 -13.34 -13.19 13.31
N SER A 113 -13.68 -12.07 13.95
CA SER A 113 -12.81 -11.40 14.93
C SER A 113 -12.87 -12.03 16.33
N GLY A 114 -13.74 -13.02 16.53
CA GLY A 114 -14.09 -13.60 17.83
C GLY A 114 -15.18 -12.82 18.57
N ASN A 115 -15.34 -11.53 18.29
CA ASN A 115 -16.41 -10.68 18.85
C ASN A 115 -17.57 -10.49 17.89
N GLU A 116 -17.25 -10.37 16.60
CA GLU A 116 -18.22 -10.13 15.54
C GLU A 116 -17.74 -10.74 14.21
N LYS A 117 -18.71 -10.93 13.30
CA LYS A 117 -18.42 -11.33 11.92
C LYS A 117 -18.50 -10.12 11.02
N ILE A 118 -17.44 -9.90 10.27
CA ILE A 118 -17.33 -8.81 9.29
C ILE A 118 -17.41 -9.43 7.90
N TYR A 119 -18.31 -8.90 7.09
CA TYR A 119 -18.56 -9.39 5.75
C TYR A 119 -17.86 -8.46 4.77
N ILE A 120 -16.93 -9.00 3.99
CA ILE A 120 -16.26 -8.30 2.90
C ILE A 120 -16.68 -8.92 1.57
N PRO A 121 -17.81 -8.48 0.99
CA PRO A 121 -18.18 -8.82 -0.37
C PRO A 121 -17.11 -8.41 -1.37
N THR A 122 -16.74 -9.35 -2.24
CA THR A 122 -15.79 -9.10 -3.33
C THR A 122 -16.52 -9.07 -4.69
N LEU A 123 -15.88 -8.44 -5.67
CA LEU A 123 -16.33 -8.44 -7.06
C LEU A 123 -15.57 -9.52 -7.84
N ARG A 124 -16.27 -10.12 -8.80
CA ARG A 124 -15.74 -11.12 -9.72
C ARG A 124 -15.60 -10.54 -11.12
N GLN A 125 -14.49 -10.83 -11.79
CA GLN A 125 -14.33 -10.50 -13.21
C GLN A 125 -15.48 -11.11 -14.04
N GLN A 126 -16.01 -10.35 -15.00
CA GLN A 126 -17.00 -10.88 -15.96
C GLN A 126 -16.40 -11.19 -17.33
N LYS A 127 -15.12 -10.83 -17.53
CA LYS A 127 -14.32 -11.24 -18.67
C LYS A 127 -13.23 -12.17 -18.18
N ALA A 128 -13.14 -13.33 -18.81
CA ALA A 128 -12.10 -14.29 -18.49
C ALA A 128 -10.72 -13.64 -18.65
N SER A 129 -9.86 -13.91 -17.66
CA SER A 129 -8.44 -13.65 -17.74
C SER A 129 -7.78 -14.45 -18.89
N PRO A 130 -6.53 -14.16 -19.26
CA PRO A 130 -5.80 -14.97 -20.24
C PRO A 130 -5.72 -16.47 -19.91
N GLU A 131 -5.91 -16.84 -18.64
CA GLU A 131 -5.92 -18.22 -18.17
C GLU A 131 -7.30 -18.89 -18.28
N GLY A 132 -8.32 -18.16 -18.72
CA GLY A 132 -9.69 -18.67 -18.89
C GLY A 132 -10.58 -18.58 -17.65
N TYR A 133 -10.05 -18.09 -16.52
CA TYR A 133 -10.79 -17.93 -15.27
C TYR A 133 -11.27 -16.49 -15.05
N CYS A 134 -12.40 -16.35 -14.36
CA CYS A 134 -12.93 -15.09 -13.86
C CYS A 134 -12.66 -14.98 -12.35
N TYR A 135 -11.65 -14.18 -11.97
CA TYR A 135 -11.19 -14.11 -10.58
C TYR A 135 -12.07 -13.24 -9.70
N ALA A 136 -12.24 -13.66 -8.45
CA ALA A 136 -12.65 -12.84 -7.31
C ALA A 136 -11.63 -13.00 -6.17
N LEU A 137 -11.49 -12.02 -5.29
CA LEU A 137 -10.57 -12.13 -4.15
C LEU A 137 -10.97 -13.26 -3.19
N ALA A 138 -12.26 -13.55 -3.08
CA ALA A 138 -12.78 -14.68 -2.29
C ALA A 138 -12.22 -16.04 -2.75
N ASP A 139 -11.82 -16.20 -4.02
CA ASP A 139 -11.28 -17.46 -4.53
C ASP A 139 -9.99 -17.90 -3.82
N PHE A 140 -9.31 -16.99 -3.13
CA PHE A 140 -8.04 -17.24 -2.44
C PHE A 140 -8.17 -17.55 -0.94
N ILE A 141 -9.40 -17.76 -0.44
CA ILE A 141 -9.70 -18.12 0.95
C ILE A 141 -10.52 -19.42 0.96
N ASN A 142 -10.15 -20.38 1.81
CA ASN A 142 -10.80 -21.67 1.87
C ASN A 142 -12.24 -21.60 2.44
N LEU A 143 -13.18 -22.29 1.80
CA LEU A 143 -14.58 -22.44 2.22
C LEU A 143 -14.73 -23.08 3.61
N ALA A 144 -13.82 -23.98 3.98
CA ALA A 144 -13.90 -24.76 5.23
C ALA A 144 -13.24 -24.07 6.43
N GLY A 145 -12.68 -22.86 6.25
CA GLY A 145 -11.90 -22.15 7.25
C GLY A 145 -10.44 -21.96 6.82
N ASP A 146 -9.99 -20.73 6.94
CA ASP A 146 -8.68 -20.22 6.59
C ASP A 146 -8.32 -19.01 7.45
N TYR A 147 -7.29 -18.26 7.07
CA TYR A 147 -6.93 -16.99 7.70
C TYR A 147 -6.83 -15.86 6.68
N ILE A 148 -7.15 -14.65 7.15
CA ILE A 148 -6.93 -13.41 6.40
C ILE A 148 -6.21 -12.41 7.29
N GLY A 149 -5.36 -11.60 6.67
CA GLY A 149 -4.79 -10.42 7.31
C GLY A 149 -5.52 -9.15 6.86
N VAL A 150 -5.54 -8.15 7.72
CA VAL A 150 -5.91 -6.78 7.40
C VAL A 150 -4.80 -5.87 7.87
N PHE A 151 -4.53 -4.78 7.15
CA PHE A 151 -3.50 -3.83 7.57
C PHE A 151 -3.88 -2.39 7.28
N ALA A 152 -3.28 -1.50 8.05
CA ALA A 152 -3.15 -0.10 7.72
C ALA A 152 -1.79 0.45 8.18
N ASN A 153 -1.28 1.45 7.49
CA ASN A 153 -0.14 2.26 7.94
C ASN A 153 -0.37 3.73 7.61
N THR A 154 0.34 4.62 8.33
CA THR A 154 0.27 6.06 8.11
C THR A 154 1.57 6.76 8.50
N VAL A 155 1.80 7.91 7.88
CA VAL A 155 2.87 8.84 8.21
C VAL A 155 2.24 10.14 8.73
N LEU A 156 2.39 10.38 10.04
CA LEU A 156 1.88 11.56 10.73
C LEU A 156 2.95 12.67 10.81
N GLY A 157 2.52 13.91 11.03
CA GLY A 157 3.41 15.06 11.28
C GLY A 157 3.81 15.86 10.03
N VAL A 158 3.44 15.37 8.84
CA VAL A 158 3.79 15.96 7.53
C VAL A 158 3.30 17.40 7.43
N GLU A 159 2.03 17.68 7.73
CA GLU A 159 1.45 19.02 7.63
C GLU A 159 2.06 19.98 8.64
N ALA A 160 2.38 19.50 9.84
CA ALA A 160 3.00 20.31 10.88
C ALA A 160 4.43 20.72 10.47
N PHE A 161 5.19 19.78 9.91
CA PHE A 161 6.54 20.05 9.42
C PHE A 161 6.52 20.95 8.19
N ALA A 162 5.62 20.68 7.23
CA ALA A 162 5.52 21.43 5.97
C ALA A 162 5.21 22.92 6.18
N LYS A 163 4.43 23.26 7.22
CA LYS A 163 4.11 24.65 7.59
C LYS A 163 5.34 25.53 7.84
N LYS A 164 6.50 24.96 8.22
CA LYS A 164 7.71 25.78 8.40
C LYS A 164 8.18 26.39 7.08
N TYR A 165 8.05 25.66 5.97
CA TYR A 165 8.43 26.15 4.64
C TYR A 165 7.42 27.17 4.08
N GLU A 166 6.15 27.09 4.48
CA GLU A 166 5.15 28.13 4.20
C GLU A 166 5.51 29.44 4.92
N ASN A 167 5.93 29.35 6.18
CA ASN A 167 6.26 30.52 7.02
C ASN A 167 7.63 31.15 6.70
N GLU A 168 8.61 30.36 6.24
CA GLU A 168 9.96 30.80 5.86
C GLU A 168 10.03 31.42 4.45
N GLY A 169 9.01 32.18 4.05
CA GLY A 169 8.97 32.85 2.75
C GLY A 169 8.42 32.01 1.59
N GLY A 170 7.79 30.86 1.89
CA GLY A 170 7.07 30.06 0.90
C GLY A 170 7.97 29.22 0.00
N ASP A 171 8.85 28.40 0.58
CA ASP A 171 9.63 27.41 -0.17
C ASP A 171 8.72 26.26 -0.65
N VAL A 172 7.99 26.52 -1.73
CA VAL A 172 7.04 25.59 -2.36
C VAL A 172 7.72 24.29 -2.78
N TYR A 173 9.02 24.34 -3.13
CA TYR A 173 9.76 23.15 -3.52
C TYR A 173 9.89 22.18 -2.35
N LYS A 174 10.32 22.67 -1.19
CA LYS A 174 10.46 21.83 0.02
C LYS A 174 9.13 21.35 0.57
N ASP A 175 8.08 22.19 0.54
CA ASP A 175 6.71 21.78 0.90
C ASP A 175 6.22 20.62 0.01
N LEU A 176 6.38 20.74 -1.30
CA LEU A 176 5.99 19.69 -2.23
C LEU A 176 6.83 18.42 -2.02
N LEU A 177 8.13 18.57 -1.80
CA LEU A 177 9.06 17.46 -1.60
C LEU A 177 8.71 16.65 -0.35
N VAL A 178 8.44 17.30 0.78
CA VAL A 178 8.09 16.59 2.02
C VAL A 178 6.77 15.83 1.88
N ARG A 179 5.77 16.40 1.21
CA ARG A 179 4.48 15.73 0.97
C ARG A 179 4.65 14.50 0.08
N MET A 180 5.40 14.62 -1.02
CA MET A 180 5.67 13.46 -1.88
C MET A 180 6.51 12.39 -1.19
N LEU A 181 7.45 12.78 -0.32
CA LEU A 181 8.21 11.83 0.49
C LEU A 181 7.34 11.11 1.50
N ALA A 182 6.37 11.80 2.13
CA ALA A 182 5.43 11.15 3.03
C ALA A 182 4.64 10.04 2.31
N ASP A 183 4.15 10.29 1.09
CA ASP A 183 3.49 9.25 0.29
C ASP A 183 4.44 8.08 -0.03
N ARG A 184 5.72 8.36 -0.33
CA ARG A 184 6.72 7.31 -0.53
C ARG A 184 7.01 6.51 0.73
N LEU A 185 6.99 7.16 1.89
CA LEU A 185 7.19 6.51 3.19
C LEU A 185 5.98 5.65 3.58
N ALA A 186 4.76 6.07 3.28
CA ALA A 186 3.57 5.24 3.49
C ALA A 186 3.64 3.96 2.65
N GLU A 187 3.97 4.08 1.36
CA GLU A 187 4.16 2.91 0.47
C GLU A 187 5.33 2.02 0.90
N GLY A 188 6.46 2.62 1.27
CA GLY A 188 7.61 1.89 1.82
C GLY A 188 7.26 1.16 3.12
N THR A 189 6.42 1.76 3.97
CA THR A 189 5.93 1.13 5.20
C THR A 189 5.01 -0.05 4.88
N ALA A 190 4.16 0.06 3.85
CA ALA A 190 3.33 -1.06 3.41
C ALA A 190 4.18 -2.25 2.92
N GLU A 191 5.26 -1.98 2.18
CA GLU A 191 6.18 -3.01 1.67
C GLU A 191 6.99 -3.65 2.81
N TRP A 192 7.56 -2.84 3.71
CA TRP A 192 8.26 -3.29 4.93
C TRP A 192 7.35 -4.14 5.81
N LEU A 193 6.14 -3.65 6.10
CA LEU A 193 5.16 -4.36 6.92
C LEU A 193 4.81 -5.69 6.27
N HIS A 194 4.59 -5.72 4.96
CA HIS A 194 4.28 -6.96 4.25
C HIS A 194 5.42 -7.98 4.37
N TYR A 195 6.68 -7.57 4.24
CA TYR A 195 7.81 -8.47 4.48
C TYR A 195 7.81 -9.03 5.91
N LYS A 196 7.60 -8.19 6.94
CA LYS A 196 7.48 -8.66 8.33
C LYS A 196 6.28 -9.57 8.54
N ILE A 197 5.17 -9.35 7.85
CA ILE A 197 4.00 -10.23 7.88
C ILE A 197 4.37 -11.63 7.35
N ARG A 198 4.98 -11.70 6.17
CA ARG A 198 5.34 -12.98 5.53
C ARG A 198 6.33 -13.79 6.35
N THR A 199 7.32 -13.11 6.93
CA THR A 199 8.46 -13.75 7.60
C THR A 199 8.25 -13.95 9.10
N GLN A 200 7.51 -13.07 9.78
CA GLN A 200 7.44 -13.02 11.24
C GLN A 200 6.01 -13.11 11.78
N TYR A 201 5.11 -12.19 11.42
CA TYR A 201 3.80 -12.10 12.09
C TYR A 201 2.81 -13.19 11.64
N TRP A 202 2.66 -13.39 10.32
CA TRP A 202 1.99 -14.56 9.79
C TRP A 202 2.99 -15.72 9.65
N GLY A 203 4.18 -15.40 9.12
CA GLY A 203 5.31 -16.31 9.13
C GLY A 203 5.21 -17.47 8.13
N TYR A 204 4.41 -17.37 7.07
CA TYR A 204 4.32 -18.44 6.04
C TYR A 204 5.55 -18.57 5.14
N ALA A 205 6.46 -17.60 5.18
CA ALA A 205 7.74 -17.64 4.49
C ALA A 205 8.88 -17.20 5.43
N PRO A 206 9.19 -17.96 6.51
CA PRO A 206 10.14 -17.52 7.55
C PRO A 206 11.58 -17.39 7.06
N ASP A 207 11.95 -18.12 6.00
CA ASP A 207 13.29 -18.15 5.41
C ASP A 207 13.42 -17.23 4.18
N GLU A 208 12.43 -16.36 3.92
CA GLU A 208 12.45 -15.42 2.80
C GLU A 208 13.57 -14.36 2.97
N PRO A 209 14.53 -14.25 2.03
CA PRO A 209 15.56 -13.23 2.11
C PRO A 209 14.98 -11.83 1.95
N GLU A 210 15.57 -10.85 2.63
CA GLU A 210 15.21 -9.43 2.50
C GLU A 210 15.82 -8.84 1.21
N ASP A 211 15.31 -9.27 0.05
CA ASP A 211 15.70 -8.72 -1.27
C ASP A 211 14.65 -7.73 -1.78
N ILE A 212 14.88 -6.45 -1.49
CA ILE A 212 13.99 -5.34 -1.87
C ILE A 212 13.72 -5.29 -3.38
N ASN A 213 14.69 -5.64 -4.23
CA ASN A 213 14.50 -5.57 -5.68
C ASN A 213 13.56 -6.65 -6.18
N GLU A 214 13.63 -7.85 -5.60
CA GLU A 214 12.70 -8.94 -5.90
C GLU A 214 11.31 -8.65 -5.32
N MET A 215 11.25 -8.04 -4.14
CA MET A 215 9.99 -7.58 -3.56
C MET A 215 9.27 -6.55 -4.43
N PHE A 216 9.98 -5.57 -5.01
CA PHE A 216 9.39 -4.62 -5.96
C PHE A 216 8.88 -5.27 -7.24
N LYS A 217 9.37 -6.47 -7.58
CA LYS A 217 8.84 -7.29 -8.70
C LYS A 217 7.70 -8.21 -8.25
N VAL A 218 7.27 -8.12 -6.99
CA VAL A 218 6.24 -8.98 -6.38
C VAL A 218 6.67 -10.45 -6.41
N HIS A 219 7.98 -10.73 -6.33
CA HIS A 219 8.52 -12.08 -6.27
C HIS A 219 8.52 -12.62 -4.83
N TYR A 220 7.32 -12.76 -4.27
CA TYR A 220 7.07 -13.39 -2.98
C TYR A 220 5.72 -14.11 -3.01
N GLN A 221 5.48 -15.00 -2.05
CA GLN A 221 4.18 -15.64 -1.89
C GLN A 221 3.17 -14.65 -1.28
N GLY A 222 1.92 -14.69 -1.76
CA GLY A 222 0.83 -13.89 -1.19
C GLY A 222 0.68 -12.50 -1.80
N ILE A 223 -0.43 -11.82 -1.48
CA ILE A 223 -0.74 -10.47 -1.96
C ILE A 223 -1.31 -9.59 -0.86
N ARG A 224 -1.20 -8.27 -1.03
CA ARG A 224 -1.84 -7.26 -0.20
C ARG A 224 -2.72 -6.31 -1.04
N PRO A 225 -3.94 -6.69 -1.47
CA PRO A 225 -4.79 -5.78 -2.23
C PRO A 225 -5.23 -4.62 -1.34
N ALA A 226 -4.88 -3.41 -1.75
CA ALA A 226 -5.29 -2.19 -1.08
C ALA A 226 -6.71 -1.80 -1.46
N VAL A 227 -7.43 -1.16 -0.54
CA VAL A 227 -8.78 -0.65 -0.80
C VAL A 227 -8.72 0.45 -1.89
N GLY A 228 -9.65 0.40 -2.84
CA GLY A 228 -9.71 1.31 -4.00
C GLY A 228 -8.85 0.88 -5.20
N TYR A 229 -8.02 -0.15 -5.06
CA TYR A 229 -7.17 -0.66 -6.14
C TYR A 229 -7.94 -1.62 -7.06
N PRO A 230 -7.43 -1.93 -8.27
CA PRO A 230 -8.20 -2.65 -9.28
C PRO A 230 -8.76 -4.04 -8.89
N SER A 231 -8.20 -4.70 -7.87
CA SER A 231 -8.69 -5.99 -7.33
C SER A 231 -9.69 -5.82 -6.17
N LEU A 232 -9.71 -4.66 -5.52
CA LEU A 232 -10.62 -4.28 -4.43
C LEU A 232 -11.11 -2.84 -4.65
N PRO A 233 -11.86 -2.58 -5.75
CA PRO A 233 -12.07 -1.21 -6.23
C PRO A 233 -13.08 -0.40 -5.40
N ASP A 234 -13.89 -1.05 -4.56
CA ASP A 234 -14.86 -0.36 -3.73
C ASP A 234 -14.18 0.29 -2.51
N GLN A 235 -14.04 1.62 -2.58
CA GLN A 235 -13.45 2.40 -1.49
C GLN A 235 -14.22 2.28 -0.18
N SER A 236 -15.53 2.03 -0.21
CA SER A 236 -16.35 1.97 0.99
C SER A 236 -16.06 0.77 1.89
N VAL A 237 -15.31 -0.23 1.40
CA VAL A 237 -14.79 -1.34 2.21
C VAL A 237 -13.94 -0.85 3.38
N ILE A 238 -13.31 0.32 3.27
CA ILE A 238 -12.47 0.87 4.34
C ILE A 238 -13.23 1.04 5.66
N PHE A 239 -14.54 1.35 5.61
CA PHE A 239 -15.36 1.49 6.81
C PHE A 239 -15.61 0.14 7.50
N ASP A 240 -15.70 -0.94 6.73
CA ASP A 240 -15.87 -2.30 7.26
C ASP A 240 -14.57 -2.82 7.91
N LEU A 241 -13.41 -2.25 7.53
CA LEU A 241 -12.12 -2.60 8.13
C LEU A 241 -11.83 -1.87 9.46
N ASP A 242 -12.54 -0.78 9.76
CA ASP A 242 -12.27 0.04 10.96
C ASP A 242 -12.37 -0.75 12.28
N PRO A 243 -13.38 -1.62 12.51
CA PRO A 243 -13.44 -2.41 13.74
C PRO A 243 -12.23 -3.37 13.93
N LEU A 244 -11.59 -3.79 12.83
CA LEU A 244 -10.45 -4.70 12.85
C LEU A 244 -9.10 -3.99 12.96
N ILE A 245 -9.03 -2.75 12.45
CA ILE A 245 -7.79 -1.97 12.32
C ILE A 245 -7.68 -0.90 13.40
N GLN A 246 -8.80 -0.34 13.86
CA GLN A 246 -8.85 0.79 14.79
C GLN A 246 -8.10 2.02 14.22
N PHE A 247 -8.58 2.56 13.08
CA PHE A 247 -7.89 3.61 12.32
C PHE A 247 -7.57 4.84 13.19
N ASN A 248 -8.52 5.27 14.03
CA ASN A 248 -8.37 6.45 14.86
C ASN A 248 -7.22 6.33 15.90
N GLU A 249 -7.01 5.13 16.47
CA GLU A 249 -5.98 4.87 17.49
C GLU A 249 -4.56 4.97 16.92
N MET A 250 -4.40 4.74 15.62
CA MET A 250 -3.13 4.91 14.91
C MET A 250 -2.96 6.29 14.24
N GLY A 251 -3.94 7.18 14.42
CA GLY A 251 -3.92 8.56 13.90
C GLY A 251 -4.52 8.74 12.51
N ILE A 252 -5.22 7.73 11.97
CA ILE A 252 -5.95 7.82 10.70
C ILE A 252 -7.40 8.23 10.97
N ARG A 253 -7.87 9.28 10.31
CA ARG A 253 -9.29 9.65 10.25
C ARG A 253 -9.85 9.32 8.87
N LEU A 254 -11.04 8.72 8.84
CA LEU A 254 -11.77 8.46 7.60
C LEU A 254 -12.73 9.61 7.30
N THR A 255 -12.73 10.08 6.06
CA THR A 255 -13.75 11.02 5.59
C THR A 255 -15.03 10.28 5.22
N GLU A 256 -16.13 11.01 5.04
CA GLU A 256 -17.41 10.45 4.56
C GLU A 256 -17.30 9.79 3.17
N HIS A 257 -16.27 10.13 2.39
CA HIS A 257 -15.98 9.55 1.08
C HIS A 257 -14.90 8.47 1.11
N GLY A 258 -14.54 7.97 2.30
CA GLY A 258 -13.61 6.85 2.46
C GLY A 258 -12.15 7.21 2.20
N ALA A 259 -11.81 8.50 2.11
CA ALA A 259 -10.41 8.94 2.07
C ALA A 259 -9.80 8.89 3.48
N MET A 260 -8.52 8.51 3.56
CA MET A 260 -7.76 8.52 4.81
C MET A 260 -7.07 9.88 5.00
N SER A 261 -7.07 10.37 6.24
CA SER A 261 -6.32 11.55 6.67
C SER A 261 -5.41 11.15 7.84
N PRO A 262 -4.07 11.27 7.71
CA PRO A 262 -3.34 11.86 6.57
C PRO A 262 -3.43 11.09 5.26
N ASN A 263 -3.22 11.78 4.14
CA ASN A 263 -3.24 11.17 2.79
C ASN A 263 -2.15 10.11 2.62
N ALA A 264 -1.00 10.31 3.30
CA ALA A 264 0.11 9.37 3.37
C ALA A 264 -0.24 8.18 4.26
N SER A 265 -1.26 7.41 3.85
CA SER A 265 -1.76 6.22 4.52
C SER A 265 -2.13 5.16 3.50
N VAL A 266 -1.95 3.89 3.86
CA VAL A 266 -2.32 2.74 3.02
C VAL A 266 -3.06 1.73 3.88
N CYS A 267 -4.15 1.14 3.36
CA CYS A 267 -4.84 0.04 4.02
C CYS A 267 -5.33 -1.01 3.02
N GLY A 268 -5.56 -2.23 3.51
CA GLY A 268 -6.01 -3.32 2.67
C GLY A 268 -6.11 -4.66 3.38
N LEU A 269 -6.26 -5.70 2.57
CA LEU A 269 -6.29 -7.09 2.99
C LEU A 269 -4.93 -7.75 2.73
N ILE A 270 -4.68 -8.91 3.33
CA ILE A 270 -3.50 -9.74 3.11
C ILE A 270 -3.95 -11.18 2.90
N PHE A 271 -3.50 -11.77 1.80
CA PHE A 271 -3.77 -13.16 1.44
C PHE A 271 -2.45 -13.94 1.42
N SER A 272 -2.44 -15.12 2.05
CA SER A 272 -1.25 -15.99 2.07
C SER A 272 -1.28 -17.10 1.01
N HIS A 273 -2.41 -17.29 0.33
CA HIS A 273 -2.57 -18.38 -0.64
C HIS A 273 -1.50 -18.29 -1.75
N PRO A 274 -0.78 -19.38 -2.06
CA PRO A 274 0.36 -19.32 -2.99
C PRO A 274 -0.02 -19.00 -4.43
N GLN A 275 -1.29 -19.19 -4.80
CA GLN A 275 -1.80 -18.82 -6.13
C GLN A 275 -2.56 -17.49 -6.15
N SER A 276 -2.59 -16.76 -5.02
CA SER A 276 -3.18 -15.43 -5.00
C SER A 276 -2.37 -14.47 -5.86
N LYS A 277 -3.07 -13.59 -6.57
CA LYS A 277 -2.46 -12.65 -7.51
C LYS A 277 -3.29 -11.39 -7.63
N TYR A 278 -2.62 -10.30 -7.99
CA TYR A 278 -3.31 -9.08 -8.38
C TYR A 278 -4.00 -9.26 -9.73
N PHE A 279 -5.23 -8.77 -9.82
CA PHE A 279 -6.00 -8.72 -11.04
C PHE A 279 -6.81 -7.43 -11.09
N VAL A 280 -7.34 -7.11 -12.28
CA VAL A 280 -8.26 -5.99 -12.48
C VAL A 280 -9.66 -6.57 -12.61
N VAL A 281 -10.59 -6.21 -11.71
CA VAL A 281 -12.00 -6.65 -11.79
C VAL A 281 -12.60 -6.28 -13.15
N GLY A 282 -12.31 -5.06 -13.62
CA GLY A 282 -12.79 -4.55 -14.89
C GLY A 282 -14.23 -4.03 -14.80
N LYS A 283 -14.93 -4.06 -15.94
CA LYS A 283 -16.34 -3.66 -16.01
C LYS A 283 -17.24 -4.77 -15.49
N ILE A 284 -18.25 -4.40 -14.72
CA ILE A 284 -19.28 -5.27 -14.17
C ILE A 284 -20.64 -4.88 -14.76
N ASP A 285 -21.51 -5.86 -14.96
CA ASP A 285 -22.87 -5.62 -15.43
C ASP A 285 -23.82 -5.24 -14.29
N GLU A 286 -25.06 -4.95 -14.69
CA GLU A 286 -26.12 -4.57 -13.79
C GLU A 286 -26.48 -5.69 -12.79
N GLU A 287 -26.39 -6.96 -13.20
CA GLU A 287 -26.73 -8.09 -12.35
C GLU A 287 -25.76 -8.20 -11.17
N GLN A 288 -24.46 -8.14 -11.45
CA GLN A 288 -23.45 -8.18 -10.39
C GLN A 288 -23.49 -6.93 -9.51
N LEU A 289 -23.77 -5.75 -10.05
CA LEU A 289 -23.96 -4.54 -9.25
C LEU A 289 -25.11 -4.69 -8.25
N LEU A 290 -26.28 -5.18 -8.71
CA LEU A 290 -27.46 -5.35 -7.86
C LEU A 290 -27.22 -6.41 -6.79
N ASP A 291 -26.58 -7.53 -7.13
CA ASP A 291 -26.19 -8.55 -6.17
C ASP A 291 -25.17 -8.03 -5.15
N TYR A 292 -24.15 -7.30 -5.60
CA TYR A 292 -23.13 -6.71 -4.73
C TYR A 292 -23.74 -5.69 -3.75
N ALA A 293 -24.64 -4.82 -4.23
CA ALA A 293 -25.34 -3.86 -3.38
C ALA A 293 -26.15 -4.56 -2.28
N ARG A 294 -26.87 -5.64 -2.63
CA ARG A 294 -27.59 -6.48 -1.67
C ARG A 294 -26.66 -7.09 -0.62
N ARG A 295 -25.52 -7.67 -1.03
CA ARG A 295 -24.54 -8.28 -0.10
C ARG A 295 -23.86 -7.25 0.80
N ARG A 296 -23.62 -6.03 0.31
CA ARG A 296 -23.14 -4.89 1.11
C ARG A 296 -24.20 -4.25 1.99
N ASN A 297 -25.47 -4.67 1.89
CA ASN A 297 -26.59 -4.03 2.57
C ASN A 297 -26.69 -2.53 2.25
N LYS A 298 -26.49 -2.16 0.97
CA LYS A 298 -26.50 -0.80 0.44
C LYS A 298 -27.46 -0.69 -0.74
N SER A 299 -27.89 0.53 -1.07
CA SER A 299 -28.70 0.72 -2.28
C SER A 299 -27.85 0.61 -3.54
N PRO A 300 -28.42 0.17 -4.68
CA PRO A 300 -27.74 0.19 -5.97
C PRO A 300 -27.21 1.59 -6.33
N GLU A 301 -27.97 2.65 -6.06
CA GLU A 301 -27.58 4.04 -6.36
C GLU A 301 -26.34 4.48 -5.58
N GLU A 302 -26.23 4.07 -4.31
CA GLU A 302 -25.02 4.29 -3.53
C GLU A 302 -23.84 3.53 -4.15
N MET A 303 -24.04 2.26 -4.48
CA MET A 303 -22.98 1.43 -5.03
C MET A 303 -22.48 1.89 -6.40
N ARG A 304 -23.34 2.48 -7.24
CA ARG A 304 -22.92 3.10 -8.50
C ARG A 304 -21.93 4.23 -8.32
N LYS A 305 -22.00 4.97 -7.20
CA LYS A 305 -21.05 6.06 -6.92
C LYS A 305 -19.67 5.48 -6.63
N TRP A 306 -19.61 4.49 -5.73
CA TRP A 306 -18.37 3.81 -5.34
C TRP A 306 -17.74 3.04 -6.49
N LEU A 307 -18.55 2.41 -7.34
CA LEU A 307 -18.11 1.57 -8.46
C LEU A 307 -18.19 2.27 -9.82
N SER A 308 -18.22 3.61 -9.84
CA SER A 308 -18.37 4.38 -11.10
C SER A 308 -17.30 4.06 -12.15
N ALA A 309 -16.07 3.72 -11.73
CA ALA A 309 -15.00 3.29 -12.63
C ALA A 309 -15.23 1.87 -13.22
N ASN A 310 -16.06 1.05 -12.57
CA ASN A 310 -16.33 -0.34 -12.90
C ASN A 310 -17.66 -0.55 -13.66
N LEU A 311 -18.44 0.51 -13.91
CA LEU A 311 -19.70 0.45 -14.68
C LEU A 311 -19.52 0.90 -16.13
#